data_AF-A0A0F7NEU3-F1
#
_entry.id   AF-A0A0F7NEU3-F1
#
_cell.length_a   1.000
_cell.length_b   1.000
_cell.length_c   1.000
_cell.angle_alpha   90.00
_cell.angle_beta   90.00
_cell.angle_gamma   90.00
#
_symmetry.space_group_name_H-M   'P 1'
#
loop_
_entity.id
_entity.type
_entity.pdbx_description
1 polymer ?
#
loop_
_entity_poly.entity_id
_entity_poly.type
_entity_poly.pdbx_seq_one_letter_code
_entity_poly.pdbx_strand_id
1 'polypeptide(L)' 'MTLSMIECMQTRERVTVTLPPDLLATAKAAAHGNLSAYVERAIRAQALREAADAVSRWRGDTSGDVEEITETFGEDIA' A
#
# COMPACT_ATOMS: atom_id res chain seq x y z
N MET A 1 -33.30 4.69 16.54
CA MET A 1 -32.20 4.06 15.79
C MET A 1 -31.02 5.03 15.80
N THR A 2 -30.32 5.09 16.93
CA THR A 2 -29.18 5.98 17.14
C THR A 2 -27.95 5.33 16.50
N LEU A 3 -27.51 5.88 15.35
CA LEU A 3 -26.21 5.56 14.79
C LEU A 3 -25.15 5.83 15.86
N SER A 4 -24.49 4.78 16.32
CA SER A 4 -23.30 4.82 17.16
C SER A 4 -22.13 5.39 16.33
N MET A 5 -22.16 6.70 16.07
CA MET A 5 -21.01 7.47 15.59
C MET A 5 -20.01 7.67 16.75
N ILE A 6 -19.53 6.60 17.39
CA ILE A 6 -18.40 6.60 18.35
C ILE A 6 -17.67 5.24 18.41
N GLU A 7 -17.96 4.26 17.55
CA GLU A 7 -17.05 3.10 17.40
C GLU A 7 -15.84 3.45 16.50
N CYS A 8 -15.22 4.61 16.74
CA CYS A 8 -13.82 4.85 16.42
C CYS A 8 -12.94 4.24 17.53
N MET A 9 -13.31 3.04 18.01
CA MET A 9 -12.47 2.26 18.90
C MET A 9 -11.36 1.67 18.06
N GLN A 10 -10.17 2.25 18.23
CA GLN A 10 -8.86 1.69 17.96
C GLN A 10 -8.84 0.13 17.98
N THR A 11 -9.21 -0.52 16.88
CA THR A 11 -8.96 -1.95 16.70
C THR A 11 -7.47 -2.13 16.44
N ARG A 12 -6.68 -2.06 17.50
CA ARG A 12 -5.24 -2.35 17.44
C ARG A 12 -5.07 -3.86 17.44
N GLU A 13 -4.65 -4.37 16.29
CA GLU A 13 -4.26 -5.77 16.15
C GLU A 13 -2.81 -5.95 16.62
N ARG A 14 -2.56 -6.97 17.44
CA ARG A 14 -1.21 -7.30 17.89
C ARG A 14 -0.56 -8.23 16.87
N VAL A 15 0.40 -7.72 16.12
CA VAL A 15 1.18 -8.50 15.16
C VAL A 15 2.52 -8.88 15.78
N THR A 16 2.86 -10.17 15.72
CA THR A 16 4.20 -10.66 16.11
C THR A 16 5.00 -10.92 14.84
N VAL A 17 6.21 -10.39 14.78
CA VAL A 17 7.10 -10.51 13.62
C VAL A 17 8.41 -11.13 14.08
N THR A 18 8.85 -12.19 13.40
CA THR A 18 10.15 -12.81 13.66
C THR A 18 11.18 -12.16 12.75
N LEU A 19 12.23 -11.58 13.36
CA LEU A 19 13.36 -10.98 12.63
C LEU A 19 14.67 -11.69 12.99
N PRO A 20 15.58 -11.85 12.01
CA PRO A 20 16.98 -12.17 12.28
C PRO A 20 17.60 -11.17 13.27
N PRO A 21 18.54 -11.62 14.12
CA PRO A 21 19.14 -10.78 15.16
C PRO A 21 19.84 -9.53 14.61
N ASP A 22 20.48 -9.65 13.44
CA ASP A 22 21.15 -8.53 12.78
C ASP A 22 20.16 -7.43 12.38
N LEU A 23 19.02 -7.83 11.79
CA LEU A 23 17.95 -6.90 11.40
C LEU A 23 17.24 -6.30 12.62
N LEU A 24 17.13 -7.05 13.72
CA LEU A 24 16.58 -6.52 14.97
C LEU A 24 17.47 -5.43 15.55
N ALA A 25 18.79 -5.58 15.49
CA ALA A 25 19.74 -4.56 15.96
C ALA A 25 19.61 -3.27 15.13
N THR A 26 19.56 -3.40 13.81
CA THR A 26 19.35 -2.26 12.90
C THR A 26 18.00 -1.57 13.14
N ALA A 27 16.92 -2.34 13.28
CA ALA A 27 15.60 -1.79 13.55
C ALA A 27 15.55 -1.05 14.90
N LYS A 28 16.18 -1.59 15.94
CA LYS A 28 16.28 -0.93 17.25
C LYS A 28 17.05 0.39 17.17
N ALA A 29 18.16 0.43 16.44
CA ALA A 29 18.94 1.66 16.24
C ALA A 29 18.12 2.72 15.49
N ALA A 30 17.41 2.33 14.43
CA ALA A 30 16.57 3.24 13.64
C ALA A 30 15.30 3.70 14.39
N ALA A 31 14.80 2.89 15.32
CA ALA A 31 13.56 3.16 16.04
C ALA A 31 13.68 4.24 17.14
N HIS A 32 14.89 4.68 17.49
CA HIS A 32 15.12 5.70 18.53
C HIS A 32 14.34 5.43 19.84
N GLY A 33 14.23 4.15 20.22
CA GLY A 33 13.52 3.71 21.43
C GLY A 33 12.04 3.35 21.26
N ASN A 34 11.43 3.55 20.09
CA ASN A 34 10.04 3.14 19.83
C ASN A 34 9.92 2.22 18.60
N LEU A 35 10.15 0.92 18.84
CA LEU A 35 10.12 -0.09 17.79
C LEU A 35 8.72 -0.28 17.19
N SER A 36 7.65 -0.17 17.98
CA SER A 36 6.28 -0.32 17.49
C SER A 36 5.91 0.77 16.48
N ALA A 37 6.23 2.04 16.79
CA ALA A 37 5.99 3.14 15.85
C ALA A 37 6.85 3.04 14.59
N TYR A 38 8.10 2.56 14.73
CA TYR A 38 8.97 2.30 13.59
C TYR A 38 8.37 1.23 12.66
N VAL A 39 7.92 0.10 13.23
CA VAL A 39 7.28 -0.98 12.48
C VAL A 39 5.98 -0.50 11.82
N GLU A 40 5.13 0.24 12.52
CA GLU A 40 3.90 0.80 11.95
C GLU A 40 4.21 1.70 10.73
N ARG A 41 5.20 2.59 10.86
CA ARG A 41 5.64 3.46 9.77
C ARG A 41 6.20 2.66 8.60
N ALA A 42 6.98 1.61 8.86
CA ALA A 42 7.53 0.76 7.82
C ALA A 42 6.44 0.01 7.05
N ILE A 43 5.48 -0.58 7.76
CA ILE A 43 4.32 -1.28 7.16
C ILE A 43 3.50 -0.29 6.33
N ARG A 44 3.19 0.90 6.87
CA ARG A 44 2.44 1.94 6.14
C ARG A 44 3.14 2.36 4.86
N ALA A 45 4.45 2.59 4.91
CA ALA A 45 5.24 2.96 3.73
C ALA A 45 5.23 1.84 2.68
N GLN A 46 5.27 0.58 3.10
CA GLN A 46 5.19 -0.56 2.20
C GLN A 46 3.82 -0.67 1.53
N ALA A 47 2.74 -0.58 2.30
CA ALA A 47 1.37 -0.59 1.78
C ALA A 47 1.14 0.54 0.75
N LEU A 48 1.72 1.72 0.98
CA LEU A 48 1.63 2.83 0.03
C LEU A 48 2.37 2.54 -1.29
N ARG A 49 3.53 1.88 -1.23
CA ARG A 49 4.26 1.46 -2.45
C ARG A 49 3.47 0.41 -3.22
N GLU A 50 2.93 -0.58 -2.55
CA GLU A 50 2.10 -1.62 -3.17
C GLU A 50 0.87 -1.02 -3.84
N ALA A 51 0.23 -0.05 -3.20
CA ALA A 51 -0.87 0.69 -3.79
C ALA A 51 -0.43 1.51 -5.02
N ALA A 52 0.71 2.19 -4.95
CA ALA A 52 1.26 2.92 -6.09
C ALA A 52 1.56 2.00 -7.28
N ASP A 53 2.15 0.83 -7.01
CA ASP A 53 2.44 -0.18 -8.02
C ASP A 53 1.15 -0.75 -8.64
N ALA A 54 0.13 -1.03 -7.82
CA ALA A 54 -1.16 -1.50 -8.31
C ALA A 54 -1.83 -0.46 -9.22
N VAL A 55 -1.80 0.81 -8.83
CA VAL A 55 -2.32 1.92 -9.65
C VAL A 55 -1.51 2.09 -10.93
N SER A 56 -0.19 1.93 -10.88
CA SER A 56 0.68 2.01 -12.06
C SER A 56 0.36 0.89 -13.06
N ARG A 57 0.15 -0.34 -12.57
CA ARG A 57 -0.25 -1.48 -13.41
C ARG A 57 -1.60 -1.24 -14.07
N TRP A 58 -2.60 -0.84 -13.28
CA TRP A 58 -3.93 -0.52 -13.81
C TRP A 58 -3.88 0.55 -14.91
N ARG A 59 -3.06 1.60 -14.72
CA ARG A 59 -2.86 2.62 -15.75
C ARG A 59 -2.21 2.08 -17.02
N GLY A 60 -1.17 1.24 -16.87
CA GLY A 60 -0.48 0.62 -18.01
C GLY A 60 -1.39 -0.28 -18.83
N ASP A 61 -2.19 -1.12 -18.16
CA ASP A 61 -3.15 -2.01 -18.81
C ASP A 61 -4.25 -1.19 -19.52
N THR A 62 -4.77 -0.15 -18.87
CA THR A 62 -5.79 0.72 -19.48
C THR A 62 -5.26 1.49 -20.69
N SER A 63 -4.00 1.94 -20.67
CA SER A 63 -3.42 2.62 -21.85
C SER A 63 -3.22 1.68 -23.03
N GLY A 64 -2.88 0.41 -22.78
CA GLY A 64 -2.76 -0.61 -23.82
C GLY A 64 -4.10 -0.90 -24.50
N ASP A 65 -5.17 -1.05 -23.70
CA ASP A 65 -6.52 -1.27 -24.22
C ASP A 65 -7.01 -0.08 -25.06
N VAL A 66 -6.70 1.16 -24.65
CA VAL A 66 -7.11 2.36 -25.41
C VAL A 66 -6.36 2.49 -26.73
N GLU A 67 -5.06 2.17 -26.78
CA GLU A 67 -4.28 2.19 -28.04
C GLU A 67 -4.84 1.18 -29.05
N GLU A 68 -5.14 -0.06 -28.62
CA GLU A 68 -5.74 -1.10 -29.47
C GLU A 68 -7.14 -0.70 -30.02
N ILE A 69 -7.98 -0.07 -29.18
CA ILE A 69 -9.30 0.43 -29.61
C ILE A 69 -9.14 1.57 -30.62
N THR A 70 -8.14 2.44 -30.45
CA THR A 70 -7.92 3.57 -31.36
C THR A 70 -7.39 3.10 -32.72
N GLU A 71 -6.55 2.06 -32.75
CA GLU A 71 -6.09 1.43 -34.00
C GLU A 71 -7.22 0.66 -34.71
N THR A 72 -8.08 -0.04 -33.96
CA THR A 72 -9.17 -0.85 -34.53
C THR A 72 -10.33 0.01 -35.08
N PHE A 73 -10.63 1.14 -34.44
CA PHE A 73 -11.76 2.00 -34.83
C PHE A 73 -11.35 3.31 -35.51
N GLY A 74 -10.06 3.66 -35.51
CA GLY A 74 -9.54 4.87 -36.15
C GLY A 74 -9.43 4.77 -37.67
N GLU A 75 -9.34 3.56 -38.22
CA GLU A 75 -9.21 3.34 -39.67
C GLU A 75 -10.55 3.45 -40.45
N ASP A 76 -11.70 3.36 -39.76
CA ASP A 76 -13.04 3.39 -40.39
C ASP A 76 -13.63 4.82 -40.51
N ILE A 77 -12.92 5.85 -40.02
CA ILE A 77 -13.44 7.25 -39.95
C ILE A 77 -12.64 8.25 -40.82
N ALA A 78 -11.70 7.78 -41.66
CA ALA A 78 -10.86 8.61 -42.52
C ALA A 78 -11.29 8.64 -43.99
#